data_AF-A0A7X5N2X9-F1
#
_entry.id   AF-A0A7X5N2X9-F1
#
_cell.length_a   1.000
_cell.length_b   1.000
_cell.length_c   1.000
_cell.angle_alpha   90.00
_cell.angle_beta   90.00
_cell.angle_gamma   90.00
#
_symmetry.space_group_name_H-M   'P 1'
#
loop_
_entity.id
_entity.type
_entity.pdbx_description
1 polymer ?
#
loop_
_entity_poly.entity_id
_entity_poly.type
_entity_poly.pdbx_seq_one_letter_code
_entity_poly.pdbx_strand_id
1 'polypeptide(L)'
;ETRTQAFNASGAYTGTSGRYEVSDEVTPYVGLVYDIVPDVSLYASYTEIFNPQNYRDKDNNLLAPVEGSNLEAGIKAQLFDGRAMATAAVFEAKQDNFAVRDMTQPESSLPDGNSAYIGI
;
A
#
# COMPACT_ATOMS: atom_id res chain seq x y z
N GLU A 1 -14.70 5.86 2.08
CA GLU A 1 -15.67 5.94 0.97
C GLU A 1 -15.29 7.08 0.04
N THR A 2 -14.99 6.80 -1.23
CA THR A 2 -14.76 7.85 -2.25
C THR A 2 -15.91 7.79 -3.24
N ARG A 3 -16.67 8.88 -3.38
CA ARG A 3 -17.80 8.97 -4.33
C ARG A 3 -17.41 9.88 -5.49
N THR A 4 -17.39 9.33 -6.71
CA THR A 4 -17.28 10.13 -7.93
C THR A 4 -18.68 10.43 -8.45
N GLN A 5 -19.01 11.72 -8.54
CA GLN A 5 -20.29 12.19 -9.07
C GLN A 5 -20.07 12.71 -10.49
N ALA A 6 -20.86 12.23 -11.45
CA ALA A 6 -20.83 12.71 -12.83
C ALA A 6 -21.96 13.74 -13.05
N PHE A 7 -21.64 14.80 -13.80
CA PHE A 7 -22.57 15.85 -14.22
C PHE A 7 -22.46 16.02 -15.74
N ASN A 8 -23.57 16.33 -16.41
CA ASN A 8 -23.54 16.70 -17.84
C ASN A 8 -23.17 18.18 -18.03
N ALA A 9 -23.00 18.59 -19.30
CA ALA A 9 -22.66 19.96 -19.68
C ALA A 9 -23.70 21.02 -19.27
N SER A 10 -24.92 20.62 -18.90
CA SER A 10 -25.96 21.49 -18.34
C SER A 10 -26.01 21.49 -16.80
N GLY A 11 -25.03 20.86 -16.15
CA GLY A 11 -24.92 20.79 -14.68
C GLY A 11 -25.90 19.82 -14.02
N ALA A 12 -26.66 19.03 -14.79
CA ALA A 12 -27.52 18.01 -14.24
C ALA A 12 -26.71 16.76 -13.86
N TYR A 13 -26.99 16.24 -12.66
CA TYR A 13 -26.40 15.01 -12.15
C TYR A 13 -26.77 13.84 -13.07
N THR A 14 -25.76 13.13 -13.59
CA THR A 14 -25.94 12.00 -14.53
C THR A 14 -25.70 10.64 -13.90
N GLY A 15 -25.19 10.59 -12.66
CA GLY A 15 -25.04 9.35 -11.90
C GLY A 15 -23.85 9.39 -10.95
N THR A 16 -23.84 8.44 -10.00
CA THR A 16 -22.67 8.13 -9.16
C THR A 16 -22.04 6.89 -9.75
N SER A 17 -20.81 6.99 -10.25
CA SER A 17 -20.02 5.83 -10.65
C SER A 17 -18.93 5.57 -9.60
N GLY A 18 -18.73 4.30 -9.26
CA GLY A 18 -17.72 3.88 -8.28
C GLY A 18 -18.19 4.00 -6.83
N ARG A 19 -18.98 3.03 -6.37
CA ARG A 19 -18.95 2.66 -4.95
C ARG A 19 -17.69 1.82 -4.78
N TYR A 20 -16.62 2.45 -4.30
CA TYR A 20 -15.40 1.75 -3.92
C TYR A 20 -15.49 1.40 -2.44
N GLU A 21 -15.70 0.12 -2.17
CA GLU A 21 -15.70 -0.47 -0.85
C GLU A 21 -14.58 -1.52 -0.87
N VAL A 22 -13.47 -1.24 -0.20
CA VAL A 22 -12.51 -2.28 0.15
C VAL A 22 -13.04 -2.91 1.43
N SER A 23 -13.86 -3.94 1.25
CA SER A 23 -14.32 -4.80 2.33
C SER A 23 -13.38 -6.01 2.40
N ASP A 24 -12.78 -6.22 3.58
CA ASP A 24 -11.99 -7.39 3.97
C ASP A 24 -10.56 -7.50 3.41
N GLU A 25 -9.69 -6.53 3.71
CA GLU A 25 -8.23 -6.70 3.56
C GLU A 25 -7.59 -6.90 4.93
N VAL A 26 -6.86 -8.01 5.10
CA VAL A 26 -6.21 -8.37 6.36
C VAL A 26 -4.75 -7.99 6.26
N THR A 27 -4.32 -7.00 7.06
CA THR A 27 -2.91 -6.62 7.19
C THR A 27 -2.32 -7.28 8.44
N PRO A 28 -1.68 -8.45 8.34
CA PRO A 28 -1.03 -9.05 9.50
C PRO A 28 0.20 -8.24 9.92
N TYR A 29 0.40 -8.23 11.23
CA TYR A 29 1.60 -7.71 11.87
C TYR A 29 2.12 -8.76 12.83
N VAL A 30 3.35 -9.22 12.62
CA VAL A 30 3.99 -10.23 13.47
C VAL A 30 5.36 -9.72 13.86
N GLY A 31 5.65 -9.75 15.16
CA GLY A 31 6.95 -9.37 15.70
C GLY A 31 7.42 -10.35 16.75
N LEU A 32 8.72 -10.60 16.77
CA LEU A 32 9.41 -11.39 17.78
C LEU A 32 10.55 -10.57 18.36
N VAL A 33 10.67 -10.58 19.69
CA VAL A 33 11.76 -9.94 20.42
C VAL A 33 12.34 -10.97 21.37
N TYR A 34 13.68 -11.03 21.45
CA TYR A 34 14.39 -11.94 22.32
C TYR A 34 15.56 -11.24 23.01
N ASP A 35 15.57 -11.27 24.34
CA ASP A 35 16.66 -10.73 25.15
C ASP A 35 17.80 -11.75 25.20
N ILE A 36 18.92 -11.45 24.55
CA ILE A 36 20.10 -12.33 24.59
C ILE A 36 20.81 -12.18 25.93
N VAL A 37 20.92 -10.93 26.40
CA VAL A 37 21.48 -10.52 27.70
C VAL A 37 20.67 -9.31 28.21
N PRO A 38 20.78 -8.94 29.49
CA PRO A 38 19.92 -7.88 30.08
C PRO A 38 19.91 -6.55 29.31
N ASP A 39 21.03 -6.20 28.66
CA ASP A 39 21.20 -4.94 27.95
C ASP A 39 21.09 -5.06 26.43
N VAL A 40 20.88 -6.26 25.86
CA VAL A 40 20.86 -6.47 24.41
C VAL A 40 19.74 -7.42 23.99
N SER A 41 18.89 -6.92 23.10
CA SER A 41 17.74 -7.64 22.55
C SER A 41 17.86 -7.76 21.03
N LEU A 42 17.50 -8.91 20.48
CA LEU A 42 17.22 -9.08 19.06
C LEU A 42 15.74 -8.86 18.81
N TYR A 43 15.42 -8.39 17.61
CA TYR A 43 14.06 -8.39 17.14
C TYR A 43 13.97 -8.75 15.66
N ALA A 44 12.84 -9.30 15.27
CA ALA A 44 12.44 -9.48 13.89
C ALA A 44 10.95 -9.15 13.77
N SER A 45 10.56 -8.52 12.67
CA SER A 45 9.16 -8.16 12.42
C SER A 45 8.81 -8.27 10.94
N TYR A 46 7.58 -8.69 10.68
CA TYR A 46 6.93 -8.69 9.39
C TYR A 46 5.67 -7.85 9.48
N THR A 47 5.50 -6.91 8.55
CA THR A 47 4.30 -6.09 8.46
C THR A 47 3.85 -5.99 7.02
N GLU A 48 2.54 -6.03 6.82
CA GLU A 48 1.89 -5.75 5.54
C GLU A 48 1.07 -4.48 5.65
N ILE A 49 1.00 -3.73 4.56
CA ILE A 49 0.20 -2.53 4.39
C ILE A 49 -0.39 -2.56 2.99
N PHE A 50 -1.63 -2.09 2.83
CA PHE A 50 -2.19 -1.86 1.50
C PHE A 50 -2.65 -0.42 1.35
N ASN A 51 -2.62 0.07 0.12
CA ASN A 51 -3.17 1.37 -0.26
C ASN A 51 -4.22 1.17 -1.36
N PRO A 52 -5.50 1.38 -1.04
CA PRO A 52 -6.57 1.34 -2.02
C PRO A 52 -6.34 2.35 -3.15
N GLN A 53 -6.45 1.91 -4.41
CA GLN A 53 -6.24 2.78 -5.58
C GLN A 53 -7.44 2.79 -6.52
N ASN A 54 -7.70 3.94 -7.14
CA ASN A 54 -8.86 4.16 -8.02
C ASN A 54 -8.47 4.20 -9.51
N TYR A 55 -7.44 3.44 -9.88
CA TYR A 55 -7.01 3.26 -11.26
C TYR A 55 -7.70 2.06 -11.88
N ARG A 56 -7.82 2.06 -13.21
CA ARG A 56 -8.49 1.00 -13.96
C ARG A 56 -7.62 0.42 -15.05
N ASP A 57 -7.80 -0.87 -15.30
CA ASP A 57 -7.14 -1.60 -16.38
C ASP A 57 -7.79 -1.31 -17.74
N LYS A 58 -7.19 -1.85 -18.80
CA LYS A 58 -7.69 -1.74 -20.18
C LYS A 58 -9.10 -2.29 -20.38
N ASP A 59 -9.57 -3.17 -19.50
CA ASP A 59 -10.90 -3.77 -19.55
C ASP A 59 -11.89 -2.99 -18.66
N ASN A 60 -11.49 -1.82 -18.16
CA ASN A 60 -12.25 -0.92 -17.29
C ASN A 60 -12.58 -1.54 -15.90
N ASN A 61 -11.82 -2.54 -15.46
CA ASN A 61 -11.87 -3.06 -14.10
C ASN A 61 -10.96 -2.24 -13.19
N LEU A 62 -11.29 -2.18 -11.90
CA LEU A 62 -10.42 -1.52 -10.93
C LEU A 62 -9.13 -2.33 -10.71
N LEU A 63 -7.99 -1.64 -10.57
CA LEU A 63 -6.75 -2.28 -10.15
C LEU A 63 -6.87 -2.79 -8.71
N ALA A 64 -6.16 -3.89 -8.43
CA ALA A 64 -5.93 -4.34 -7.06
C ALA A 64 -5.29 -3.23 -6.22
N PRO A 65 -5.49 -3.16 -4.90
CA PRO A 65 -4.78 -2.22 -4.03
C PRO A 65 -3.26 -2.35 -4.20
N VAL A 66 -2.52 -1.25 -4.01
CA VAL A 66 -1.06 -1.34 -3.88
C VAL A 66 -0.77 -2.07 -2.57
N GLU A 67 0.02 -3.13 -2.63
CA GLU A 67 0.41 -3.91 -1.45
C GLU A 67 1.87 -3.60 -1.10
N GLY A 68 2.16 -3.48 0.18
CA GLY A 68 3.49 -3.22 0.71
C GLY A 68 3.80 -4.21 1.81
N SER A 69 4.93 -4.89 1.72
CA SER A 69 5.43 -5.77 2.78
C SER A 69 6.79 -5.29 3.25
N ASN A 70 7.03 -5.35 4.56
CA ASN A 70 8.31 -5.01 5.15
C ASN A 70 8.74 -6.10 6.12
N LEU A 71 9.90 -6.70 5.83
CA LEU A 71 10.58 -7.64 6.70
C LEU A 71 11.79 -6.94 7.32
N GLU A 72 11.85 -6.91 8.65
CA GLU A 72 12.91 -6.24 9.39
C GLU A 72 13.50 -7.19 10.43
N ALA A 73 14.82 -7.13 10.60
CA ALA A 73 15.52 -7.81 11.67
C ALA A 73 16.63 -6.92 12.21
N GLY A 74 16.80 -6.86 13.53
CA GLY A 74 17.76 -5.97 14.13
C GLY A 74 18.11 -6.29 15.58
N ILE A 75 19.01 -5.47 16.10
CA ILE A 75 19.55 -5.54 17.44
C ILE A 75 19.31 -4.19 18.12
N LYS A 76 18.91 -4.25 19.39
CA LYS A 76 18.76 -3.10 20.27
C LYS A 76 19.68 -3.30 21.46
N ALA A 77 20.47 -2.29 21.80
CA ALA A 77 21.38 -2.30 22.93
C ALA A 77 21.14 -1.08 23.82
N GLN A 78 21.05 -1.32 25.12
CA GLN A 78 21.04 -0.28 26.15
C GLN A 78 22.48 -0.05 26.63
N LEU A 79 22.87 1.21 26.74
CA LEU A 79 24.21 1.64 27.11
C LEU A 79 24.14 2.56 28.33
N PHE A 80 25.20 2.54 29.15
CA PHE A 80 25.35 3.41 30.33
C PHE A 80 24.16 3.32 31.31
N ASP A 81 23.79 2.10 31.73
CA ASP A 81 22.63 1.84 32.60
C ASP A 81 21.32 2.45 32.06
N GLY A 82 21.07 2.26 30.76
CA GLY A 82 19.87 2.75 30.08
C GLY A 82 19.87 4.25 29.76
N ARG A 83 20.98 4.97 29.94
CA ARG A 83 21.07 6.41 29.59
C ARG A 83 21.24 6.65 28.09
N ALA A 84 21.58 5.63 27.31
CA ALA A 84 21.59 5.68 25.86
C ALA A 84 21.09 4.37 25.25
N MET A 85 20.55 4.45 24.04
CA MET A 85 20.11 3.29 23.26
C MET A 85 20.76 3.32 21.89
N ALA A 86 21.32 2.18 21.47
CA ALA A 86 21.84 1.98 20.12
C ALA A 86 21.02 0.89 19.42
N THR A 87 20.73 1.09 18.14
CA THR A 87 19.98 0.14 17.33
C THR A 87 20.63 -0.03 15.97
N ALA A 88 20.67 -1.26 15.47
CA ALA A 88 21.09 -1.58 14.11
C ALA A 88 20.15 -2.61 13.53
N ALA A 89 19.71 -2.40 12.28
CA ALA A 89 18.75 -3.27 11.63
C ALA A 89 19.01 -3.38 10.13
N VAL A 90 18.56 -4.50 9.58
CA VAL A 90 18.42 -4.73 8.15
C VAL A 90 16.94 -4.86 7.83
N PHE A 91 16.52 -4.29 6.71
CA PHE A 91 15.13 -4.33 6.29
C PHE A 91 15.03 -4.56 4.78
N GLU A 92 13.96 -5.24 4.38
CA GLU A 92 13.56 -5.42 2.99
C GLU A 92 12.11 -4.97 2.86
N ALA A 93 11.91 -3.91 2.07
CA ALA A 93 10.59 -3.38 1.74
C ALA A 93 10.27 -3.75 0.29
N LYS A 94 9.11 -4.37 0.08
CA LYS A 94 8.54 -4.66 -1.24
C LYS A 94 7.25 -3.90 -1.41
N GLN A 95 7.01 -3.51 -2.65
CA GLN A 95 5.77 -2.90 -3.07
C GLN A 95 5.31 -3.59 -4.35
N ASP A 96 4.08 -4.06 -4.34
CA ASP A 96 3.44 -4.79 -5.42
C ASP A 96 2.16 -4.06 -5.85
N ASN A 97 1.73 -4.31 -7.09
CA ASN A 97 0.55 -3.71 -7.71
C ASN A 97 0.61 -2.18 -7.83
N PHE A 98 1.80 -1.59 -7.98
CA PHE A 98 1.91 -0.15 -8.17
C PHE A 98 1.33 0.24 -9.54
N ALA A 99 0.35 1.15 -9.58
CA ALA A 99 -0.28 1.55 -10.84
C ALA A 99 0.67 2.36 -11.73
N VAL A 100 0.91 1.85 -12.94
CA VAL A 100 1.65 2.52 -14.00
C VAL A 100 0.77 2.62 -15.24
N ARG A 101 0.82 3.76 -15.94
CA ARG A 101 0.03 3.97 -17.17
C ARG A 101 0.40 2.91 -18.21
N ASP A 102 -0.60 2.23 -18.75
CA ASP A 102 -0.40 1.26 -19.83
C ASP A 102 -0.09 1.99 -21.13
N MET A 103 1.17 1.95 -21.55
CA MET A 103 1.62 2.56 -22.80
C MET A 103 1.22 1.77 -24.05
N THR A 104 0.71 0.54 -23.90
CA THR A 104 0.17 -0.24 -25.03
C THR A 104 -1.22 0.23 -25.45
N GLN A 105 -1.90 0.99 -24.59
CA GLN A 105 -3.21 1.56 -24.86
C GLN A 105 -3.09 3.05 -25.21
N PRO A 106 -3.94 3.56 -26.14
CA PRO A 106 -4.02 4.98 -26.43
C PRO A 106 -4.44 5.77 -25.18
N GLU A 107 -4.07 7.04 -25.14
CA GLU A 107 -4.57 7.99 -24.13
C GLU A 107 -6.11 8.05 -24.20
N SER A 108 -6.76 8.20 -23.05
CA SER A 108 -8.22 8.23 -22.94
C SER A 108 -8.92 6.99 -23.51
N SER A 109 -8.31 5.82 -23.37
CA SER A 109 -8.83 4.53 -23.84
C SER A 109 -10.06 4.04 -23.08
N LEU A 110 -10.34 4.57 -21.90
CA LEU A 110 -11.46 4.13 -21.06
C LEU A 110 -12.76 4.91 -21.35
N PRO A 111 -13.95 4.32 -21.08
CA PRO A 111 -15.25 4.96 -21.35
C PRO A 111 -15.50 6.28 -20.61
N ASP A 112 -14.77 6.53 -19.52
CA ASP A 112 -14.82 7.77 -18.73
C ASP A 112 -13.80 8.83 -19.20
N GLY A 113 -13.05 8.55 -20.27
CA GLY A 113 -12.03 9.43 -20.83
C GLY A 113 -10.67 9.34 -20.13
N ASN A 114 -10.50 8.45 -19.14
CA ASN A 114 -9.23 8.21 -18.47
C ASN A 114 -8.33 7.25 -19.28
N SER A 115 -7.03 7.23 -18.94
CA SER A 115 -6.08 6.25 -19.49
C SER A 115 -6.14 4.93 -18.72
N ALA A 116 -5.86 3.81 -19.39
CA ALA A 116 -5.66 2.51 -18.75
C ALA A 116 -4.32 2.46 -17.97
N TYR A 117 -4.33 1.70 -16.87
CA TYR A 117 -3.18 1.43 -16.00
C TYR A 117 -2.95 -0.08 -15.86
N ILE A 118 -1.73 -0.47 -15.49
CA ILE A 118 -1.34 -1.83 -15.11
C ILE A 118 -0.68 -1.78 -13.73
N GLY A 119 -0.92 -2.79 -12.90
CA GLY A 119 -0.17 -2.99 -11.66
C GLY A 119 1.16 -3.67 -11.98
N ILE A 120 2.26 -3.14 -11.44
CA ILE A 120 3.59 -3.75 -11.49
C ILE A 120 4.09 -4.14 -10.10
#